data_AF-A0A924AIA2-F1
#
_entry.id   AF-A0A924AIA2-F1
#
_cell.length_a   1.000
_cell.length_b   1.000
_cell.length_c   1.000
_cell.angle_alpha   90.00
_cell.angle_beta   90.00
_cell.angle_gamma   90.00
#
_symmetry.space_group_name_H-M   'P 1'
#
loop_
_entity.id
_entity.type
_entity.pdbx_description
1 polymer ?
#
loop_
_entity_poly.entity_id
_entity_poly.type
_entity_poly.pdbx_seq_one_letter_code
_entity_poly.pdbx_strand_id
1 'polypeptide(L)'
;MKKGFYFKQYEAPDQSPFDKLFGIFKELITHTSGDFDEAIDWLRELDAEYKLTDENYTIDNFIEDLKKKGYIREEFKEDGTSGGIGITAKTERAIRQQALDQIFGNLKKATGGNHKTKQTGNGDEHTGEFREFNFGDGIERISLTESLRNAQINNGVEEFMLTENDLVVEETQFKSQMSTVLMIDISHSMILYGEDRITPAKKVAMALAELITTRYPKDTLDILVFGNDAWTIAIRDLPYLKVGPYHTNTVAGLQLAMDLLRRKRNTNKQIFMITDGKPSCVREKNGDYYMNSNGLDEYIVDKCYNQAQQAR
;
A
#
# COMPACT_ATOMS: atom_id res chain seq x y z
N MET A 1 -31.48 -22.76 -27.12
CA MET A 1 -31.68 -22.57 -25.66
C MET A 1 -31.26 -21.16 -25.29
N LYS A 2 -32.17 -20.32 -24.81
CA LYS A 2 -31.83 -18.99 -24.29
C LYS A 2 -31.19 -19.17 -22.91
N LYS A 3 -29.94 -18.75 -22.73
CA LYS A 3 -29.28 -18.69 -21.41
C LYS A 3 -29.94 -17.56 -20.61
N GLY A 4 -30.70 -17.92 -19.57
CA GLY A 4 -31.25 -16.98 -18.59
C GLY A 4 -30.31 -16.84 -17.39
N PHE A 5 -30.43 -15.73 -16.66
CA PHE A 5 -29.76 -15.54 -15.38
C PHE A 5 -30.44 -16.38 -14.30
N TYR A 6 -29.66 -17.19 -13.58
CA TYR A 6 -30.13 -17.98 -12.44
C TYR A 6 -29.71 -17.25 -11.16
N PHE A 7 -30.67 -16.66 -10.46
CA PHE A 7 -30.41 -16.05 -9.15
C PHE A 7 -30.58 -17.13 -8.08
N LYS A 8 -29.50 -17.46 -7.37
CA LYS A 8 -29.53 -18.31 -6.17
C LYS A 8 -29.19 -17.48 -4.95
N GLN A 9 -29.64 -17.90 -3.77
CA GLN A 9 -29.11 -17.37 -2.51
C GLN A 9 -27.60 -17.56 -2.50
N TYR A 10 -26.89 -16.55 -2.00
CA TYR A 10 -25.44 -16.63 -1.87
C TYR A 10 -25.09 -17.74 -0.90
N GLU A 11 -24.43 -18.78 -1.40
CA GLU A 11 -23.79 -19.81 -0.60
C GLU A 11 -22.36 -19.35 -0.37
N ALA A 12 -22.00 -19.08 0.89
CA ALA A 12 -20.62 -18.78 1.23
C ALA A 12 -19.74 -20.00 0.87
N PRO A 13 -18.54 -19.79 0.32
CA PRO A 13 -17.59 -20.89 0.14
C PRO A 13 -17.32 -21.57 1.48
N ASP A 14 -17.16 -22.90 1.46
CA ASP A 14 -16.87 -23.69 2.65
C ASP A 14 -15.52 -23.24 3.22
N GLN A 15 -15.55 -22.50 4.33
CA GLN A 15 -14.38 -21.93 4.99
C GLN A 15 -14.16 -22.66 6.30
N SER A 16 -12.89 -22.94 6.64
CA SER A 16 -12.58 -23.50 7.95
C SER A 16 -13.01 -22.53 9.07
N PRO A 17 -13.40 -23.03 10.25
CA PRO A 17 -13.73 -22.17 11.40
C PRO A 17 -12.62 -21.16 11.71
N PHE A 18 -11.36 -21.59 11.57
CA PHE A 18 -10.20 -20.71 11.71
C PHE A 18 -10.21 -19.58 10.69
N ASP A 19 -10.41 -19.84 9.39
CA ASP A 19 -10.32 -18.81 8.35
C ASP A 19 -11.43 -17.76 8.50
N LYS A 20 -12.63 -18.21 8.91
CA LYS A 20 -13.75 -17.33 9.22
C LYS A 20 -13.41 -16.37 10.36
N LEU A 21 -12.96 -16.90 11.51
CA LEU A 21 -12.57 -16.08 12.66
C LEU A 21 -11.33 -15.22 12.35
N PHE A 22 -10.38 -15.73 11.55
CA PHE A 22 -9.19 -14.99 11.17
C PHE A 22 -9.50 -13.77 10.31
N GLY A 23 -10.51 -13.86 9.43
CA GLY A 23 -11.01 -12.72 8.67
C GLY A 23 -11.53 -11.60 9.58
N ILE A 24 -12.31 -11.96 10.60
CA ILE A 24 -12.89 -11.03 11.59
C ILE A 24 -11.79 -10.47 12.50
N PHE A 25 -10.92 -11.33 13.03
CA PHE A 25 -9.80 -10.94 13.88
C PHE A 25 -8.91 -9.89 13.19
N LYS A 26 -8.63 -10.05 11.90
CA LYS A 26 -7.86 -9.05 11.12
C LYS A 26 -8.54 -7.69 11.02
N GLU A 27 -9.88 -7.64 11.03
CA GLU A 27 -10.64 -6.39 11.11
C GLU A 27 -10.52 -5.77 12.51
N LEU A 28 -10.78 -6.56 13.54
CA LEU A 28 -10.76 -6.12 14.93
C LEU A 28 -9.39 -5.60 15.34
N ILE A 29 -8.32 -6.33 15.03
CA ILE A 29 -6.94 -5.93 15.37
C ILE A 29 -6.52 -4.64 14.67
N THR A 30 -7.07 -4.36 13.48
CA THR A 30 -6.82 -3.10 12.78
C THR A 30 -7.54 -1.95 13.48
N HIS A 31 -8.78 -2.18 13.92
CA HIS A 31 -9.60 -1.21 14.64
C HIS A 31 -9.01 -0.87 16.02
N THR A 32 -8.64 -1.89 16.81
CA THR A 32 -7.99 -1.73 18.14
C THR A 32 -6.53 -1.27 18.05
N SER A 33 -6.05 -0.98 16.84
CA SER A 33 -4.69 -0.49 16.59
C SER A 33 -3.60 -1.41 17.15
N GLY A 34 -3.76 -2.71 16.91
CA GLY A 34 -2.81 -3.75 17.31
C GLY A 34 -2.95 -4.24 18.75
N ASP A 35 -3.92 -3.73 19.52
CA ASP A 35 -4.23 -4.26 20.85
C ASP A 35 -4.91 -5.62 20.73
N PHE A 36 -4.17 -6.68 21.05
CA PHE A 36 -4.62 -8.06 20.90
C PHE A 36 -5.71 -8.42 21.90
N ASP A 37 -5.54 -8.04 23.16
CA ASP A 37 -6.48 -8.38 24.23
C ASP A 37 -7.83 -7.71 23.96
N GLU A 38 -7.81 -6.42 23.61
CA GLU A 38 -9.02 -5.69 23.20
C GLU A 38 -9.69 -6.34 21.98
N ALA A 39 -8.91 -6.75 20.97
CA ALA A 39 -9.44 -7.39 19.77
C ALA A 39 -10.11 -8.75 20.07
N ILE A 40 -9.56 -9.52 21.02
CA ILE A 40 -10.14 -10.80 21.43
C ILE A 40 -11.41 -10.60 22.26
N ASP A 41 -11.45 -9.59 23.13
CA ASP A 41 -12.66 -9.25 23.89
C ASP A 41 -13.82 -8.91 22.95
N TRP A 42 -13.58 -8.03 21.96
CA TRP A 42 -14.56 -7.75 20.90
C TRP A 42 -14.95 -9.00 20.12
N LEU A 43 -14.00 -9.91 19.83
CA LEU A 43 -14.29 -11.15 19.12
C LEU A 43 -15.21 -12.06 19.93
N ARG A 44 -15.04 -12.12 21.26
CA ARG A 44 -15.91 -12.88 22.17
C ARG A 44 -17.31 -12.28 22.24
N GLU A 45 -17.44 -10.95 22.26
CA GLU A 45 -18.75 -10.28 22.20
C GLU A 45 -19.48 -10.59 20.90
N LEU A 46 -18.77 -10.52 19.77
CA LEU A 46 -19.34 -10.91 18.47
C LEU A 46 -19.71 -12.39 18.41
N ASP A 47 -18.93 -13.26 19.03
CA ASP A 47 -19.24 -14.69 19.11
C ASP A 47 -20.49 -14.96 19.94
N ALA A 48 -20.68 -14.25 21.06
CA ALA A 48 -21.88 -14.38 21.88
C ALA A 48 -23.16 -13.97 21.13
N GLU A 49 -23.10 -12.91 20.33
CA GLU A 49 -24.24 -12.41 19.55
C GLU A 49 -24.50 -13.23 18.29
N TYR A 50 -23.46 -13.52 17.51
CA TYR A 50 -23.58 -14.12 16.17
C TYR A 50 -23.30 -15.62 16.12
N LYS A 51 -22.91 -16.24 17.25
CA LYS A 51 -22.56 -17.66 17.35
C LYS A 51 -21.56 -18.05 16.26
N LEU A 52 -20.40 -17.39 16.28
CA LEU A 52 -19.36 -17.57 15.27
C LEU A 52 -18.66 -18.93 15.39
N THR A 53 -18.60 -19.44 16.62
CA THR A 53 -18.03 -20.71 17.08
C THR A 53 -19.08 -21.80 17.28
N ASP A 54 -18.63 -23.04 17.49
CA ASP A 54 -19.46 -24.18 17.87
C ASP A 54 -18.79 -25.01 19.00
N GLU A 55 -19.43 -26.10 19.42
CA GLU A 55 -18.93 -26.99 20.48
C GLU A 55 -17.54 -27.60 20.17
N ASN A 56 -17.15 -27.68 18.89
CA ASN A 56 -15.90 -28.27 18.45
C ASN A 56 -14.78 -27.24 18.26
N TYR A 57 -15.10 -25.95 18.16
CA TYR A 57 -14.11 -24.91 17.88
C TYR A 57 -14.45 -23.58 18.54
N THR A 58 -13.85 -23.31 19.71
CA THR A 58 -14.07 -22.10 20.50
C THR A 58 -13.07 -20.98 20.17
N ILE A 59 -13.30 -19.78 20.72
CA ILE A 59 -12.33 -18.67 20.65
C ILE A 59 -10.97 -19.06 21.26
N ASP A 60 -10.95 -19.89 22.29
CA ASP A 60 -9.70 -20.35 22.89
C ASP A 60 -8.94 -21.28 21.93
N ASN A 61 -9.64 -22.17 21.21
CA ASN A 61 -9.01 -22.97 20.15
C ASN A 61 -8.46 -22.10 19.02
N PHE A 62 -9.16 -21.01 18.68
CA PHE A 62 -8.68 -20.04 17.71
C PHE A 62 -7.39 -19.34 18.17
N ILE A 63 -7.30 -18.92 19.44
CA ILE A 63 -6.09 -18.31 20.00
C ILE A 63 -4.92 -19.30 19.99
N GLU A 64 -5.16 -20.56 20.37
CA GLU A 64 -4.14 -21.62 20.29
C GLU A 64 -3.65 -21.83 18.84
N ASP A 65 -4.57 -21.84 17.88
CA ASP A 65 -4.22 -21.94 16.46
C ASP A 65 -3.44 -20.71 15.96
N LEU A 66 -3.79 -19.50 16.39
CA LEU A 66 -3.02 -18.28 16.08
C LEU A 66 -1.59 -18.43 16.58
N LYS A 67 -1.40 -18.92 17.81
CA LYS A 67 -0.07 -19.16 18.40
C LYS A 67 0.69 -20.24 17.63
N LYS A 68 0.06 -21.39 17.39
CA LYS A 68 0.64 -22.54 16.68
C LYS A 68 1.04 -22.18 15.24
N LYS A 69 0.23 -21.36 14.56
CA LYS A 69 0.51 -20.89 13.20
C LYS A 69 1.45 -19.67 13.17
N GLY A 70 1.90 -19.16 14.32
CA GLY A 70 2.87 -18.07 14.43
C GLY A 70 2.33 -16.67 14.10
N TYR A 71 1.02 -16.47 14.25
CA TYR A 71 0.39 -15.15 14.08
C TYR A 71 0.49 -14.28 15.34
N ILE A 72 0.64 -14.90 16.51
CA ILE A 72 0.83 -14.20 17.78
C ILE A 72 2.04 -14.77 18.51
N ARG A 73 2.59 -13.96 19.41
CA ARG A 73 3.70 -14.33 20.28
C ARG A 73 3.47 -13.76 21.67
N GLU A 74 4.01 -14.43 22.68
CA GLU A 74 4.11 -13.84 24.01
C GLU A 74 5.18 -12.75 23.98
N GLU A 75 4.83 -11.58 24.51
CA GLU A 75 5.80 -10.51 24.76
C GLU A 75 6.30 -10.65 26.19
N PHE A 76 7.57 -10.32 26.40
CA PHE A 76 8.19 -10.31 27.72
C PHE A 76 8.68 -8.90 27.99
N LYS A 77 8.34 -8.37 29.16
CA LYS A 77 8.89 -7.10 29.64
C LYS A 77 10.38 -7.28 29.97
N GLU A 78 11.11 -6.17 30.04
CA GLU A 78 12.55 -6.17 30.37
C GLU A 78 12.86 -6.80 31.74
N ASP A 79 11.87 -6.86 32.63
CA ASP A 79 11.93 -7.51 33.95
C ASP A 79 11.66 -9.02 33.92
N GLY A 80 11.46 -9.61 32.73
CA GLY A 80 11.16 -11.04 32.54
C GLY A 80 9.71 -11.43 32.85
N THR A 81 8.84 -10.47 33.18
CA THR A 81 7.40 -10.73 33.35
C THR A 81 6.67 -10.77 32.01
N SER A 82 5.55 -11.50 31.95
CA SER A 82 4.72 -11.54 30.74
C SER A 82 4.23 -10.13 30.42
N GLY A 83 4.58 -9.65 29.23
CA GLY A 83 4.16 -8.38 28.64
C GLY A 83 2.82 -8.46 27.91
N GLY A 84 2.16 -9.63 27.94
CA GLY A 84 0.93 -9.89 27.20
C GLY A 84 1.19 -10.63 25.89
N ILE A 85 0.19 -10.67 25.02
CA ILE A 85 0.28 -11.29 23.70
C ILE A 85 0.37 -10.18 22.65
N GLY A 86 1.42 -10.24 21.82
CA GLY A 86 1.62 -9.34 20.69
C GLY A 86 1.38 -10.05 19.35
N ILE A 87 0.98 -9.28 18.34
CA ILE A 87 0.91 -9.80 16.97
C ILE A 87 2.31 -9.91 16.34
N THR A 88 2.50 -10.88 15.45
CA THR A 88 3.77 -11.05 14.75
C THR A 88 3.81 -10.30 13.42
N ALA A 89 5.01 -10.14 12.85
CA ALA A 89 5.18 -9.63 11.48
C ALA A 89 4.38 -10.42 10.42
N LYS A 90 4.09 -11.70 10.70
CA LYS A 90 3.21 -12.53 9.85
C LYS A 90 1.78 -12.01 9.86
N THR A 91 1.26 -11.65 11.03
CA THR A 91 -0.06 -11.03 11.17
C THR A 91 -0.09 -9.64 10.55
N GLU A 92 0.93 -8.82 10.79
CA GLU A 92 1.07 -7.50 10.16
C GLU A 92 1.03 -7.58 8.63
N ARG A 93 1.67 -8.59 8.03
CA ARG A 93 1.58 -8.82 6.59
C ARG A 93 0.19 -9.28 6.16
N ALA A 94 -0.45 -10.16 6.95
CA ALA A 94 -1.78 -10.67 6.64
C ALA A 94 -2.86 -9.58 6.66
N ILE A 95 -2.80 -8.62 7.60
CA ILE A 95 -3.71 -7.47 7.64
C ILE A 95 -3.50 -6.51 6.47
N ARG A 96 -2.24 -6.30 6.04
CA ARG A 96 -1.95 -5.47 4.86
C ARG A 96 -2.46 -6.11 3.57
N GLN A 97 -2.26 -7.41 3.40
CA GLN A 97 -2.80 -8.16 2.26
C GLN A 97 -4.34 -8.11 2.24
N GLN A 98 -4.99 -8.27 3.40
CA GLN A 98 -6.44 -8.11 3.49
C GLN A 98 -6.91 -6.72 3.11
N ALA A 99 -6.22 -5.67 3.58
CA ALA A 99 -6.55 -4.31 3.21
C ALA A 99 -6.40 -4.09 1.69
N LEU A 100 -5.34 -4.63 1.08
CA LEU A 100 -5.15 -4.62 -0.36
C LEU A 100 -6.32 -5.30 -1.10
N ASP A 101 -6.69 -6.51 -0.67
CA ASP A 101 -7.76 -7.29 -1.32
C ASP A 101 -9.13 -6.63 -1.16
N GLN A 102 -9.40 -5.99 -0.02
CA GLN A 102 -10.65 -5.24 0.19
C GLN A 102 -10.76 -4.02 -0.71
N ILE A 103 -9.68 -3.24 -0.83
CA ILE A 103 -9.67 -1.99 -1.60
C ILE A 103 -9.57 -2.26 -3.11
N PHE A 104 -8.70 -3.19 -3.52
CA PHE A 104 -8.35 -3.42 -4.93
C PHE A 104 -8.87 -4.76 -5.49
N GLY A 105 -9.25 -5.72 -4.66
CA GLY A 105 -9.74 -7.04 -5.12
C GLY A 105 -11.12 -7.01 -5.75
N ASN A 106 -11.97 -6.05 -5.35
CA ASN A 106 -13.31 -5.85 -5.93
C ASN A 106 -13.34 -4.91 -7.14
N LEU A 107 -12.19 -4.42 -7.62
CA LEU A 107 -12.14 -3.61 -8.82
C LEU A 107 -12.55 -4.47 -10.02
N LYS A 108 -13.68 -4.14 -10.64
CA LYS A 108 -14.11 -4.73 -11.92
C LYS A 108 -12.93 -4.63 -12.89
N LYS A 109 -12.61 -5.73 -13.61
CA LYS A 109 -11.66 -5.73 -14.72
C LYS A 109 -12.05 -4.64 -15.73
N ALA A 110 -11.52 -3.45 -15.58
CA ALA A 110 -11.41 -2.49 -16.66
C ALA A 110 -10.18 -2.85 -17.48
N THR A 111 -10.24 -2.57 -18.78
CA THR A 111 -9.19 -2.82 -19.77
C THR A 111 -7.84 -2.35 -19.24
N GLY A 112 -6.84 -3.24 -19.25
CA GLY A 112 -5.58 -3.10 -18.53
C GLY A 112 -4.85 -1.79 -18.81
N GLY A 113 -4.73 -0.97 -17.77
CA GLY A 113 -3.78 0.14 -17.71
C GLY A 113 -2.66 -0.22 -16.73
N ASN A 114 -1.62 -0.91 -17.20
CA ASN A 114 -0.30 -0.67 -16.63
C ASN A 114 0.12 0.71 -17.11
N HIS A 115 0.72 1.52 -16.24
CA HIS A 115 1.20 2.86 -16.55
C HIS A 115 2.14 2.83 -17.77
N LYS A 116 1.60 2.88 -18.99
CA LYS A 116 2.37 3.06 -20.22
C LYS A 116 2.81 4.51 -20.21
N THR A 117 4.07 4.75 -19.86
CA THR A 117 4.73 6.01 -20.16
C THR A 117 4.67 6.23 -21.67
N LYS A 118 4.33 7.44 -22.11
CA LYS A 118 4.25 7.78 -23.54
C LYS A 118 5.60 7.78 -24.29
N GLN A 119 6.69 7.47 -23.59
CA GLN A 119 8.02 7.35 -24.19
C GLN A 119 8.41 5.87 -24.31
N THR A 120 8.51 5.39 -25.54
CA THR A 120 9.36 4.27 -25.93
C THR A 120 10.80 4.81 -26.01
N GLY A 121 11.71 4.27 -25.21
CA GLY A 121 13.08 4.78 -25.09
C GLY A 121 13.97 3.87 -24.24
N ASN A 122 15.29 4.05 -24.32
CA ASN A 122 16.38 3.26 -23.71
C ASN A 122 16.13 2.92 -22.23
N GLY A 123 15.38 1.84 -21.98
CA GLY A 123 15.21 1.20 -20.68
C GLY A 123 16.02 -0.10 -20.61
N ASP A 124 16.32 -0.53 -19.40
CA ASP A 124 17.21 -1.69 -19.12
C ASP A 124 16.41 -3.00 -18.90
N GLU A 125 15.07 -2.94 -19.02
CA GLU A 125 14.20 -4.12 -18.90
C GLU A 125 13.62 -4.55 -20.26
N HIS A 126 14.06 -5.74 -20.67
CA HIS A 126 13.52 -6.53 -21.77
C HIS A 126 12.04 -6.84 -21.53
N THR A 127 11.18 -6.50 -22.50
CA THR A 127 9.73 -6.73 -22.39
C THR A 127 9.29 -8.10 -22.91
N GLY A 128 10.17 -8.82 -23.61
CA GLY A 128 9.81 -10.02 -24.37
C GLY A 128 8.94 -9.75 -25.59
N GLU A 129 8.64 -8.48 -25.91
CA GLU A 129 8.00 -8.09 -27.15
C GLU A 129 9.07 -7.80 -28.20
N PHE A 130 8.94 -8.45 -29.35
CA PHE A 130 9.86 -8.31 -30.47
C PHE A 130 9.22 -7.47 -31.57
N ARG A 131 10.02 -6.63 -32.22
CA ARG A 131 9.62 -5.93 -33.44
C ARG A 131 10.73 -5.96 -34.48
N GLU A 132 10.37 -5.67 -35.72
CA GLU A 132 11.33 -5.48 -36.82
C GLU A 132 12.28 -4.31 -36.51
N PHE A 133 13.55 -4.49 -36.85
CA PHE A 133 14.57 -3.45 -36.78
C PHE A 133 14.23 -2.30 -37.73
N ASN A 134 14.45 -1.06 -37.26
CA ASN A 134 14.38 0.12 -38.11
C ASN A 134 15.70 0.90 -38.02
N PHE A 135 16.07 1.56 -39.12
CA PHE A 135 17.26 2.39 -39.17
C PHE A 135 17.27 3.44 -38.05
N GLY A 136 18.30 3.38 -37.19
CA GLY A 136 18.44 4.22 -36.00
C GLY A 136 18.26 3.47 -34.67
N ASP A 137 17.83 2.21 -34.70
CA ASP A 137 17.83 1.35 -33.51
C ASP A 137 19.25 1.01 -33.05
N GLY A 138 19.46 1.03 -31.73
CA GLY A 138 20.74 0.67 -31.12
C GLY A 138 21.08 -0.80 -31.36
N ILE A 139 22.32 -1.08 -31.76
CA ILE A 139 22.79 -2.45 -32.06
C ILE A 139 22.69 -3.34 -30.82
N GLU A 140 22.86 -2.78 -29.62
CA GLU A 140 22.71 -3.50 -28.36
C GLU A 140 21.32 -4.09 -28.11
N ARG A 141 20.30 -3.70 -28.88
CA ARG A 141 18.91 -4.17 -28.74
C ARG A 141 18.53 -5.29 -29.69
N ILE A 142 19.43 -5.67 -30.59
CA ILE A 142 19.18 -6.71 -31.58
C ILE A 142 19.17 -8.07 -30.88
N SER A 143 18.04 -8.77 -30.95
CA SER A 143 17.95 -10.17 -30.53
C SER A 143 18.60 -11.04 -31.59
N LEU A 144 19.86 -11.41 -31.38
CA LEU A 144 20.60 -12.28 -32.32
C LEU A 144 19.88 -13.61 -32.54
N THR A 145 19.30 -14.19 -31.49
CA THR A 145 18.62 -15.49 -31.58
C THR A 145 17.39 -15.43 -32.48
N GLU A 146 16.50 -14.45 -32.28
CA GLU A 146 15.31 -14.31 -33.14
C GLU A 146 15.69 -13.81 -34.55
N SER A 147 16.73 -12.98 -34.66
CA SER A 147 17.21 -12.53 -35.98
C SER A 147 17.78 -13.68 -36.82
N LEU A 148 18.56 -14.57 -36.19
CA LEU A 148 19.09 -15.78 -36.84
C LEU A 148 17.96 -16.74 -37.23
N ARG A 149 16.94 -16.88 -36.38
CA ARG A 149 15.75 -17.68 -36.67
C ARG A 149 14.99 -17.13 -37.88
N ASN A 150 14.77 -15.82 -37.95
CA ASN A 150 14.11 -15.18 -39.09
C ASN A 150 14.93 -15.34 -40.37
N ALA A 151 16.25 -15.15 -40.29
CA ALA A 151 17.16 -15.35 -41.43
C ALA A 151 17.06 -16.77 -42.00
N GLN A 152 17.01 -17.79 -41.13
CA GLN A 152 16.88 -19.18 -41.55
C GLN A 152 15.51 -19.49 -42.17
N ILE A 153 14.44 -18.84 -41.69
CA ILE A 153 13.09 -18.96 -42.27
C ILE A 153 13.03 -18.30 -43.65
N ASN A 154 13.64 -17.12 -43.82
CA ASN A 154 13.53 -16.33 -45.04
C ASN A 154 14.50 -16.78 -46.13
N ASN A 155 15.72 -17.20 -45.77
CA ASN A 155 16.80 -17.46 -46.72
C ASN A 155 17.20 -18.95 -46.80
N GLY A 156 16.63 -19.81 -45.94
CA GLY A 156 16.90 -21.25 -45.94
C GLY A 156 18.14 -21.65 -45.14
N VAL A 157 18.44 -22.97 -45.12
CA VAL A 157 19.48 -23.56 -44.25
C VAL A 157 20.80 -23.84 -44.98
N GLU A 158 20.77 -23.88 -46.32
CA GLU A 158 21.93 -24.31 -47.12
C GLU A 158 23.00 -23.21 -47.27
N GLU A 159 22.60 -21.94 -47.36
CA GLU A 159 23.50 -20.80 -47.36
C GLU A 159 23.03 -19.76 -46.33
N PHE A 160 23.86 -19.51 -45.31
CA PHE A 160 23.54 -18.52 -44.28
C PHE A 160 23.62 -17.11 -44.87
N MET A 161 22.47 -16.48 -45.05
CA MET A 161 22.34 -15.08 -45.45
C MET A 161 21.48 -14.35 -44.41
N LEU A 162 22.03 -13.28 -43.83
CA LEU A 162 21.34 -12.40 -42.88
C LEU A 162 21.16 -11.03 -43.53
N THR A 163 19.91 -10.59 -43.66
CA THR A 163 19.55 -9.29 -44.22
C THR A 163 18.99 -8.37 -43.13
N GLU A 164 18.90 -7.07 -43.41
CA GLU A 164 18.30 -6.09 -42.47
C GLU A 164 16.85 -6.45 -42.11
N ASN A 165 16.10 -7.03 -43.05
CA ASN A 165 14.72 -7.47 -42.83
C ASN A 165 14.60 -8.66 -41.87
N ASP A 166 15.71 -9.36 -41.62
CA ASP A 166 15.76 -10.47 -40.68
C ASP A 166 16.07 -9.99 -39.25
N LEU A 167 16.53 -8.73 -39.09
CA LEU A 167 16.90 -8.20 -37.79
C LEU A 167 15.66 -7.92 -36.95
N VAL A 168 15.67 -8.48 -35.75
CA VAL A 168 14.64 -8.32 -34.73
C VAL A 168 15.23 -7.58 -33.56
N VAL A 169 14.55 -6.53 -33.12
CA VAL A 169 14.89 -5.81 -31.89
C VAL A 169 13.92 -6.16 -30.78
N GLU A 170 14.43 -6.28 -29.57
CA GLU A 170 13.61 -6.44 -28.38
C GLU A 170 13.18 -5.07 -27.86
N GLU A 171 11.87 -4.88 -27.66
CA GLU A 171 11.38 -3.65 -27.05
C GLU A 171 11.79 -3.59 -25.59
N THR A 172 12.32 -2.43 -25.19
CA THR A 172 12.62 -2.11 -23.80
C THR A 172 11.58 -1.10 -23.32
N GLN A 173 10.89 -1.43 -22.23
CA GLN A 173 9.96 -0.48 -21.61
C GLN A 173 10.71 0.37 -20.61
N PHE A 174 10.54 1.68 -20.71
CA PHE A 174 10.93 2.59 -19.65
C PHE A 174 9.94 2.47 -18.50
N LYS A 175 10.15 1.53 -17.58
CA LYS A 175 9.49 1.60 -16.27
C LYS A 175 10.19 2.67 -15.46
N SER A 176 9.64 3.87 -15.50
CA SER A 176 10.15 4.97 -14.70
C SER A 176 9.93 4.66 -13.22
N GLN A 177 11.01 4.47 -12.47
CA GLN A 177 10.94 4.19 -11.04
C GLN A 177 10.31 5.38 -10.31
N MET A 178 9.39 5.11 -9.39
CA MET A 178 8.67 6.12 -8.62
C MET A 178 9.20 6.25 -7.19
N SER A 179 9.27 7.47 -6.68
CA SER A 179 9.41 7.72 -5.23
C SER A 179 8.13 8.29 -4.65
N THR A 180 7.57 7.57 -3.69
CA THR A 180 6.29 7.91 -3.06
C THR A 180 6.52 8.24 -1.60
N VAL A 181 6.02 9.39 -1.15
CA VAL A 181 5.82 9.65 0.29
C VAL A 181 4.34 9.51 0.59
N LEU A 182 4.00 8.65 1.54
CA LEU A 182 2.66 8.55 2.11
C LEU A 182 2.63 9.31 3.44
N MET A 183 1.78 10.33 3.51
CA MET A 183 1.57 11.15 4.69
C MET A 183 0.21 10.84 5.30
N ILE A 184 0.17 10.56 6.61
CA ILE A 184 -1.06 10.20 7.31
C ILE A 184 -1.30 11.18 8.45
N ASP A 185 -2.48 11.78 8.47
CA ASP A 185 -2.94 12.66 9.53
C ASP A 185 -3.31 11.84 10.78
N ILE A 186 -2.75 12.25 11.93
CA ILE A 186 -3.03 11.67 13.25
C ILE A 186 -3.58 12.72 14.23
N SER A 187 -4.07 13.84 13.70
CA SER A 187 -4.69 14.90 14.48
C SER A 187 -6.05 14.48 15.03
N HIS A 188 -6.49 15.18 16.07
CA HIS A 188 -7.71 14.85 16.80
C HIS A 188 -8.97 14.87 15.92
N SER A 189 -8.96 15.63 14.82
CA SER A 189 -10.06 15.71 13.86
C SER A 189 -10.39 14.34 13.22
N MET A 190 -9.40 13.45 13.11
CA MET A 190 -9.54 12.10 12.55
C MET A 190 -10.42 11.14 13.39
N ILE A 191 -10.80 11.49 14.61
CA ILE A 191 -11.76 10.73 15.46
C ILE A 191 -12.94 11.59 15.96
N LEU A 192 -13.04 12.82 15.46
CA LEU A 192 -13.93 13.84 16.02
C LEU A 192 -15.39 13.61 15.57
N TYR A 193 -16.32 13.93 16.46
CA TYR A 193 -17.77 13.70 16.30
C TYR A 193 -18.20 12.22 16.27
N GLY A 194 -17.39 11.34 16.87
CA GLY A 194 -17.68 9.90 16.90
C GLY A 194 -17.45 9.20 15.56
N GLU A 195 -16.83 9.88 14.59
CA GLU A 195 -16.44 9.31 13.31
C GLU A 195 -15.00 8.82 13.37
N ASP A 196 -14.79 7.51 13.23
CA ASP A 196 -13.46 6.92 13.10
C ASP A 196 -12.95 7.01 11.66
N ARG A 197 -12.24 8.11 11.35
CA ARG A 197 -11.59 8.33 10.04
C ARG A 197 -10.19 7.74 9.99
N ILE A 198 -9.58 7.44 11.15
CA ILE A 198 -8.21 6.89 11.21
C ILE A 198 -8.18 5.42 10.78
N THR A 199 -9.16 4.60 11.15
CA THR A 199 -9.21 3.20 10.73
C THR A 199 -9.31 3.01 9.21
N PRO A 200 -10.21 3.69 8.47
CA PRO A 200 -10.20 3.62 7.01
C PRO A 200 -8.91 4.20 6.41
N ALA A 201 -8.34 5.26 7.00
CA ALA A 201 -7.04 5.79 6.58
C ALA A 201 -5.91 4.76 6.70
N LYS A 202 -5.81 4.06 7.85
CA LYS A 202 -4.86 2.96 8.08
C LYS A 202 -5.03 1.85 7.03
N LYS A 203 -6.26 1.45 6.72
CA LYS A 203 -6.53 0.43 5.69
C LYS A 203 -6.05 0.86 4.31
N VAL A 204 -6.37 2.08 3.89
CA VAL A 204 -5.90 2.61 2.60
C VAL A 204 -4.37 2.69 2.58
N ALA A 205 -3.74 3.16 3.65
CA ALA A 205 -2.30 3.22 3.78
C ALA A 205 -1.63 1.84 3.67
N MET A 206 -2.15 0.85 4.41
CA MET A 206 -1.69 -0.53 4.37
C MET A 206 -1.87 -1.16 2.98
N ALA A 207 -3.03 -0.95 2.35
CA ALA A 207 -3.31 -1.43 1.00
C ALA A 207 -2.35 -0.82 -0.02
N LEU A 208 -2.12 0.49 0.04
CA LEU A 208 -1.20 1.18 -0.86
C LEU A 208 0.25 0.73 -0.64
N ALA A 209 0.66 0.57 0.62
CA ALA A 209 1.98 0.06 0.95
C ALA A 209 2.20 -1.34 0.38
N GLU A 210 1.26 -2.27 0.62
CA GLU A 210 1.35 -3.62 0.09
C GLU A 210 1.33 -3.63 -1.45
N LEU A 211 0.49 -2.81 -2.08
CA LEU A 211 0.42 -2.68 -3.54
C LEU A 211 1.77 -2.27 -4.12
N ILE A 212 2.38 -1.20 -3.58
CA ILE A 212 3.65 -0.67 -4.07
C ILE A 212 4.76 -1.70 -3.85
N THR A 213 4.89 -2.25 -2.64
CA THR A 213 6.00 -3.17 -2.34
C THR A 213 5.90 -4.51 -3.06
N THR A 214 4.70 -4.96 -3.43
CA THR A 214 4.50 -6.24 -4.12
C THR A 214 4.50 -6.12 -5.65
N ARG A 215 3.83 -5.12 -6.21
CA ARG A 215 3.72 -4.95 -7.68
C ARG A 215 4.85 -4.13 -8.28
N TYR A 216 5.43 -3.22 -7.51
CA TYR A 216 6.44 -2.28 -7.99
C TYR A 216 7.70 -2.32 -7.10
N PRO A 217 8.43 -3.46 -7.06
CA PRO A 217 9.55 -3.65 -6.14
C PRO A 217 10.76 -2.71 -6.38
N LYS A 218 10.79 -2.02 -7.53
CA LYS A 218 11.81 -1.00 -7.85
C LYS A 218 11.42 0.41 -7.41
N ASP A 219 10.18 0.61 -6.97
CA ASP A 219 9.71 1.89 -6.45
C ASP A 219 10.08 2.04 -4.97
N THR A 220 10.18 3.28 -4.53
CA THR A 220 10.42 3.59 -3.11
C THR A 220 9.17 4.15 -2.45
N LEU A 221 8.96 3.76 -1.20
CA LEU A 221 7.88 4.25 -0.36
C LEU A 221 8.47 4.68 0.99
N ASP A 222 8.35 5.96 1.32
CA ASP A 222 8.56 6.45 2.68
C ASP A 222 7.20 6.81 3.28
N ILE A 223 7.03 6.53 4.57
CA ILE A 223 5.78 6.81 5.29
C ILE A 223 6.09 7.80 6.41
N LEU A 224 5.25 8.81 6.55
CA LEU A 224 5.29 9.74 7.65
C LEU A 224 3.90 9.98 8.21
N VAL A 225 3.85 10.38 9.47
CA VAL A 225 2.64 10.87 10.12
C VAL A 225 2.80 12.33 10.49
N PHE A 226 1.69 13.06 10.58
CA PHE A 226 1.70 14.44 11.02
C PHE A 226 0.53 14.77 11.94
N GLY A 227 0.84 15.57 12.96
CA GLY A 227 -0.07 16.20 13.90
C GLY A 227 0.39 17.63 14.12
N ASN A 228 0.86 17.98 15.32
CA ASN A 228 1.55 19.27 15.56
C ASN A 228 2.90 19.34 14.83
N ASP A 229 3.60 18.21 14.78
CA ASP A 229 4.84 17.99 14.04
C ASP A 229 4.69 16.79 13.09
N ALA A 230 5.73 16.51 12.31
CA ALA A 230 5.78 15.36 11.41
C ALA A 230 7.03 14.50 11.65
N TRP A 231 6.89 13.18 11.54
CA TRP A 231 8.00 12.24 11.64
C TRP A 231 7.75 10.99 10.79
N THR A 232 8.82 10.30 10.42
CA THR A 232 8.76 9.07 9.63
C THR A 232 8.41 7.86 10.49
N ILE A 233 7.68 6.91 9.92
CA ILE A 233 7.36 5.61 10.52
C ILE A 233 7.69 4.48 9.56
N ALA A 234 7.83 3.26 10.07
CA ALA A 234 7.99 2.08 9.24
C ALA A 234 6.62 1.52 8.81
N ILE A 235 6.59 0.73 7.73
CA ILE A 235 5.38 0.05 7.25
C ILE A 235 4.75 -0.83 8.34
N ARG A 236 5.58 -1.47 9.17
CA ARG A 236 5.12 -2.30 10.29
C ARG A 236 4.36 -1.50 11.35
N ASP A 237 4.57 -0.19 11.44
CA ASP A 237 3.96 0.66 12.46
C ASP A 237 2.54 1.13 12.06
N LEU A 238 2.17 1.00 10.77
CA LEU A 238 0.85 1.40 10.24
C LEU A 238 -0.36 0.85 11.02
N PRO A 239 -0.39 -0.44 11.42
CA PRO A 239 -1.52 -1.00 12.17
C PRO A 239 -1.71 -0.35 13.53
N TYR A 240 -0.61 0.09 14.14
CA TYR A 240 -0.58 0.63 15.50
C TYR A 240 -0.80 2.14 15.57
N LEU A 241 -1.09 2.79 14.42
CA LEU A 241 -1.34 4.22 14.39
C LEU A 241 -2.59 4.56 15.21
N LYS A 242 -2.38 5.48 16.16
CA LYS A 242 -3.42 6.05 17.02
C LYS A 242 -3.46 7.56 16.81
N VAL A 243 -4.65 8.12 16.94
CA VAL A 243 -4.84 9.57 16.94
C VAL A 243 -4.39 10.13 18.28
N GLY A 244 -3.65 11.24 18.24
CA GLY A 244 -3.24 11.96 19.44
C GLY A 244 -4.03 13.26 19.63
N PRO A 245 -3.85 13.94 20.77
CA PRO A 245 -4.41 15.28 21.03
C PRO A 245 -3.62 16.35 20.25
N TYR A 246 -3.51 16.16 18.94
CA TYR A 246 -2.76 17.01 18.04
C TYR A 246 -3.69 17.85 17.15
N HIS A 247 -3.18 18.99 16.71
CA HIS A 247 -3.73 19.77 15.61
C HIS A 247 -3.17 19.26 14.28
N THR A 248 -3.57 19.91 13.19
CA THR A 248 -3.27 19.48 11.82
C THR A 248 -2.24 20.42 11.20
N ASN A 249 -0.95 20.09 11.32
CA ASN A 249 0.16 20.84 10.74
C ASN A 249 0.60 20.24 9.40
N THR A 250 -0.20 20.48 8.37
CA THR A 250 0.07 20.02 7.00
C THR A 250 1.39 20.59 6.46
N VAL A 251 1.80 21.78 6.89
CA VAL A 251 3.06 22.41 6.47
C VAL A 251 4.26 21.57 6.91
N ALA A 252 4.31 21.16 8.17
CA ALA A 252 5.38 20.31 8.70
C ALA A 252 5.45 18.96 7.96
N GLY A 253 4.29 18.36 7.70
CA GLY A 253 4.21 17.12 6.93
C GLY A 253 4.76 17.27 5.51
N LEU A 254 4.34 18.32 4.79
CA LEU A 254 4.81 18.57 3.42
C LEU A 254 6.31 18.87 3.37
N GLN A 255 6.83 19.63 4.33
CA GLN A 255 8.26 19.92 4.44
C GLN A 255 9.07 18.63 4.59
N LEU A 256 8.68 17.77 5.54
CA LEU A 256 9.34 16.48 5.72
C LEU A 256 9.23 15.60 4.48
N ALA A 257 8.07 15.56 3.82
CA ALA A 257 7.87 14.80 2.59
C ALA A 257 8.81 15.25 1.47
N MET A 258 8.93 16.56 1.24
CA MET A 258 9.85 17.09 0.23
C MET A 258 11.31 16.82 0.59
N ASP A 259 11.69 16.90 1.87
CA ASP A 259 13.05 16.59 2.30
C ASP A 259 13.42 15.12 2.09
N LEU A 260 12.47 14.20 2.30
CA LEU A 260 12.64 12.78 1.95
C LEU A 260 12.79 12.59 0.44
N LEU A 261 11.88 13.19 -0.34
CA LEU A 261 11.87 13.08 -1.79
C LEU A 261 13.10 13.72 -2.46
N ARG A 262 13.64 14.81 -1.91
CA ARG A 262 14.88 15.45 -2.39
C ARG A 262 16.09 14.54 -2.32
N ARG A 263 16.12 13.62 -1.34
CA ARG A 263 17.21 12.64 -1.16
C ARG A 263 17.10 11.45 -2.13
N LYS A 264 15.96 11.24 -2.78
CA LYS A 264 15.76 10.16 -3.75
C LYS A 264 16.26 10.56 -5.14
N ARG A 265 16.93 9.60 -5.80
CA ARG A 265 17.50 9.76 -7.15
C ARG A 265 16.46 9.64 -8.28
N ASN A 266 15.32 9.02 -7.99
CA ASN A 266 14.25 8.81 -8.95
C ASN A 266 13.73 10.14 -9.48
N THR A 267 13.44 10.20 -10.77
CA THR A 267 12.91 11.40 -11.43
C THR A 267 11.45 11.65 -11.07
N ASN A 268 10.62 10.61 -11.00
CA ASN A 268 9.22 10.75 -10.64
C ASN A 268 9.06 10.67 -9.12
N LYS A 269 8.37 11.68 -8.57
CA LYS A 269 8.16 11.87 -7.13
C LYS A 269 6.70 12.22 -6.90
N GLN A 270 6.08 11.62 -5.88
CA GLN A 270 4.71 11.96 -5.48
C GLN A 270 4.55 11.95 -3.98
N ILE A 271 3.58 12.73 -3.52
CA ILE A 271 3.12 12.76 -2.14
C ILE A 271 1.64 12.34 -2.16
N PHE A 272 1.31 11.28 -1.44
CA PHE A 272 -0.06 10.91 -1.12
C PHE A 272 -0.35 11.35 0.32
N MET A 273 -1.39 12.15 0.51
CA MET A 273 -1.81 12.62 1.83
C MET A 273 -3.19 12.06 2.16
N ILE A 274 -3.31 11.49 3.35
CA ILE A 274 -4.58 11.05 3.93
C ILE A 274 -4.86 11.94 5.14
N THR A 275 -5.91 12.75 5.06
CA THR A 275 -6.33 13.73 6.07
C THR A 275 -7.82 13.98 5.94
N ASP A 276 -8.45 14.50 6.99
CA ASP A 276 -9.80 15.05 6.93
C ASP A 276 -9.83 16.54 6.52
N GLY A 277 -8.67 17.10 6.18
CA GLY A 277 -8.53 18.21 5.24
C GLY A 277 -8.50 19.61 5.86
N LYS A 278 -8.64 19.74 7.17
CA LYS A 278 -8.63 21.04 7.83
C LYS A 278 -7.28 21.32 8.52
N PRO A 279 -6.38 22.11 7.90
CA PRO A 279 -5.18 22.54 8.60
C PRO A 279 -5.57 23.48 9.75
N SER A 280 -4.93 23.29 10.90
CA SER A 280 -5.28 23.98 12.15
C SER A 280 -4.06 24.39 12.98
N CYS A 281 -2.85 24.09 12.49
CA CYS A 281 -1.60 24.43 13.16
C CYS A 281 -0.50 24.74 12.15
N VAL A 282 0.36 25.71 12.48
CA VAL A 282 1.65 25.94 11.83
C VAL A 282 2.71 26.22 12.87
N ARG A 283 3.96 25.83 12.57
CA ARG A 283 5.11 26.14 13.41
C ARG A 283 5.75 27.43 12.93
N GLU A 284 5.86 28.41 13.82
CA GLU A 284 6.44 29.72 13.58
C GLU A 284 7.96 29.68 13.60
N LYS A 285 8.59 30.73 13.03
CA LYS A 285 10.06 30.82 12.95
C LYS A 285 10.75 30.88 14.31
N ASN A 286 10.07 31.41 15.32
CA ASN A 286 10.56 31.48 16.69
C ASN A 286 10.44 30.12 17.43
N GLY A 287 9.82 29.11 16.80
CA GLY A 287 9.62 27.78 17.36
C GLY A 287 8.25 27.56 17.99
N ASP A 288 7.44 28.60 18.17
CA ASP A 288 6.09 28.49 18.73
C ASP A 288 5.12 27.89 17.72
N TYR A 289 3.98 27.40 18.21
CA TYR A 289 2.90 26.92 17.35
C TYR A 289 1.76 27.94 17.32
N TYR A 290 1.40 28.39 16.13
CA TYR A 290 0.15 29.10 15.90
C TYR A 290 -0.95 28.07 15.61
N MET A 291 -1.99 28.06 16.44
CA MET A 291 -3.08 27.08 16.38
C MET A 291 -4.42 27.79 16.30
N ASN A 292 -5.24 27.42 15.31
CA ASN A 292 -6.62 27.86 15.22
C ASN A 292 -7.50 26.74 14.64
N SER A 293 -8.28 26.12 15.51
CA SER A 293 -9.21 25.04 15.13
C SER A 293 -10.60 25.56 14.70
N ASN A 294 -10.85 26.87 14.75
CA ASN A 294 -12.14 27.46 14.41
C ASN A 294 -12.17 27.95 12.95
N GLY A 295 -13.09 27.43 12.14
CA GLY A 295 -13.19 27.79 10.72
C GLY A 295 -11.90 27.48 9.93
N LEU A 296 -11.81 27.95 8.68
CA LEU A 296 -10.56 27.92 7.93
C LEU A 296 -9.79 29.21 8.22
N ASP A 297 -8.71 29.10 9.00
CA ASP A 297 -7.83 30.23 9.29
C ASP A 297 -7.02 30.58 8.03
N GLU A 298 -7.21 31.79 7.51
CA GLU A 298 -6.62 32.25 6.25
C GLU A 298 -5.08 32.20 6.29
N TYR A 299 -4.47 32.54 7.43
CA TYR A 299 -3.01 32.51 7.58
C TYR A 299 -2.46 31.08 7.50
N ILE A 300 -3.09 30.14 8.22
CA ILE A 300 -2.69 28.72 8.18
C ILE A 300 -2.87 28.15 6.78
N VAL A 301 -4.02 28.41 6.17
CA VAL A 301 -4.37 27.91 4.83
C VAL A 301 -3.40 28.45 3.78
N ASP A 302 -3.06 29.74 3.83
CA ASP A 302 -2.08 30.35 2.93
C ASP A 302 -0.70 29.70 3.07
N LYS A 303 -0.26 29.37 4.29
CA LYS A 303 1.00 28.64 4.49
C LYS A 303 0.95 27.24 3.86
N CYS A 304 -0.17 26.53 4.01
CA CYS A 304 -0.37 25.23 3.38
C CYS A 304 -0.32 25.32 1.85
N TYR A 305 -1.02 26.29 1.24
CA TYR A 305 -1.01 26.47 -0.21
C TYR A 305 0.37 26.86 -0.74
N ASN A 306 1.06 27.79 -0.06
CA ASN A 306 2.43 28.15 -0.40
C ASN A 306 3.38 26.93 -0.33
N GLN A 307 3.19 26.07 0.66
CA GLN A 307 4.00 24.86 0.79
C GLN A 307 3.67 23.81 -0.27
N ALA A 308 2.39 23.64 -0.61
CA ALA A 308 1.92 22.75 -1.67
C ALA A 308 2.38 23.22 -3.07
N GLN A 309 2.46 24.53 -3.30
CA GLN A 309 2.98 25.08 -4.55
C GLN A 309 4.46 24.72 -4.76
N GLN A 310 5.26 24.66 -3.69
CA GLN A 310 6.66 24.23 -3.76
C GLN A 310 6.83 22.73 -4.02
N ALA A 311 5.78 21.94 -3.81
CA ALA A 311 5.79 20.49 -4.02
C ALA A 311 5.39 20.09 -5.47
N ARG A 312 4.98 21.05 -6.31
CA ARG A 312 4.73 20.85 -7.75
C ARG A 312 6.02 20.94 -8.55
#